data_AF-A0A1F8F8S5-F1
#
_entry.id   AF-A0A1F8F8S5-F1
#
_cell.length_a   1.000
_cell.length_b   1.000
_cell.length_c   1.000
_cell.angle_alpha   90.00
_cell.angle_beta   90.00
_cell.angle_gamma   90.00
#
_symmetry.space_group_name_H-M   'P 1'
#
loop_
_entity.id
_entity.type
_entity.pdbx_description
1 polymer ?
#
loop_
_entity_poly.entity_id
_entity_poly.type
_entity_poly.pdbx_seq_one_letter_code
_entity_poly.pdbx_strand_id
1 'polypeptide(L)'
;MGTENTENGYNVVFRNVSGSILNGVITYTFFRSKQQFDEWWEVEEQNGWRQVVEKGVSRERANILCSTPEAILAQADAIFSVFERS
;
A
#
# COMPACT_ATOMS: atom_id res chain seq x y z
N MET A 1 31.07 10.13 9.92
CA MET A 1 29.92 10.78 9.22
C MET A 1 29.67 9.97 7.96
N GLY A 2 28.71 9.05 8.02
CA GLY A 2 28.35 8.21 6.88
C GLY A 2 27.26 8.90 6.08
N THR A 3 27.48 9.08 4.78
CA THR A 3 26.45 9.48 3.82
C THR A 3 25.54 8.27 3.59
N GLU A 4 24.47 8.14 4.38
CA GLU A 4 23.44 7.14 4.14
C GLU A 4 22.67 7.52 2.87
N ASN A 5 22.80 6.68 1.85
CA ASN A 5 22.14 6.82 0.57
C ASN A 5 20.63 6.98 0.74
N THR A 6 20.11 8.10 0.26
CA THR A 6 18.68 8.45 0.18
C THR A 6 17.86 7.59 -0.79
N GLU A 7 18.34 6.39 -1.14
CA GLU A 7 17.64 5.42 -2.01
C GLU A 7 16.80 4.40 -1.21
N ASN A 8 16.97 4.34 0.12
CA ASN A 8 16.31 3.39 1.00
C ASN A 8 15.25 4.05 1.90
N GLY A 9 14.34 4.85 1.34
CA GLY A 9 13.21 5.33 2.12
C GLY A 9 12.29 4.19 2.58
N TYR A 10 11.32 4.52 3.43
CA TYR A 10 10.50 3.56 4.15
C TYR A 10 9.24 3.22 3.35
N ASN A 11 9.28 2.14 2.57
CA ASN A 11 8.09 1.67 1.84
C ASN A 11 7.19 0.84 2.75
N VAL A 12 5.90 1.10 2.67
CA VAL A 12 4.87 0.32 3.35
C VAL A 12 3.84 -0.15 2.34
N VAL A 13 3.54 -1.45 2.40
CA VAL A 13 2.53 -2.10 1.56
C VAL A 13 1.23 -2.15 2.34
N PHE A 14 0.16 -1.73 1.67
CA PHE A 14 -1.19 -1.66 2.22
C PHE A 14 -2.12 -2.54 1.40
N ARG A 15 -3.09 -3.12 2.10
CA ARG A 15 -4.30 -3.70 1.52
C ARG A 15 -5.45 -2.78 1.83
N ASN A 16 -6.20 -2.38 0.83
CA ASN A 16 -7.47 -1.68 1.05
C ASN A 16 -8.48 -2.68 1.63
N VAL A 17 -9.08 -2.34 2.77
CA VAL A 17 -10.09 -3.16 3.47
C VAL A 17 -11.40 -2.39 3.67
N SER A 18 -11.51 -1.19 3.08
CA SER A 18 -12.77 -0.47 3.04
C SER A 18 -13.83 -1.33 2.34
N GLY A 19 -15.10 -1.19 2.75
CA GLY A 19 -16.24 -1.80 2.05
C GLY A 19 -16.54 -1.18 0.68
N SER A 20 -15.55 -0.53 0.06
CA SER A 20 -15.66 0.11 -1.24
C SER A 20 -15.28 -0.84 -2.38
N ILE A 21 -15.44 -0.36 -3.60
CA ILE A 21 -15.07 -1.05 -4.84
C ILE A 21 -13.57 -1.39 -4.93
N LEU A 22 -12.73 -0.73 -4.14
CA LEU A 22 -11.29 -0.98 -4.11
C LEU A 22 -10.89 -2.00 -3.04
N ASN A 23 -11.85 -2.70 -2.43
CA ASN A 23 -11.57 -3.71 -1.41
C ASN A 23 -10.61 -4.78 -1.94
N GLY A 24 -9.61 -5.13 -1.14
CA GLY A 24 -8.59 -6.12 -1.48
C GLY A 24 -7.43 -5.60 -2.30
N VAL A 25 -7.52 -4.42 -2.92
CA VAL A 25 -6.43 -3.85 -3.73
C VAL A 25 -5.19 -3.63 -2.87
N ILE A 26 -4.05 -4.13 -3.36
CA ILE A 26 -2.75 -3.98 -2.70
C ILE A 26 -1.96 -2.86 -3.38
N THR A 27 -1.49 -1.91 -2.59
CA THR A 27 -0.64 -0.79 -3.05
C THR A 27 0.54 -0.60 -2.11
N TYR A 28 1.53 0.20 -2.50
CA TYR A 28 2.57 0.65 -1.59
C TYR A 28 2.70 2.16 -1.61
N THR A 29 3.19 2.72 -0.51
CA THR A 29 3.52 4.13 -0.38
C THR A 29 4.93 4.28 0.16
N PHE A 30 5.68 5.19 -0.45
CA PHE A 30 7.00 5.57 -0.01
C PHE A 30 6.91 6.68 1.03
N PHE A 31 7.57 6.50 2.16
CA PHE A 31 7.80 7.53 3.17
C PHE A 31 9.28 7.86 3.26
N ARG A 32 9.62 9.10 3.58
CA ARG A 32 11.02 9.54 3.75
C ARG A 32 11.68 8.88 4.96
N SER A 33 10.90 8.51 5.97
CA SER A 33 11.37 7.85 7.18
C SER A 33 10.25 7.04 7.84
N LYS A 34 10.61 6.15 8.78
CA LYS A 34 9.63 5.45 9.62
C LYS A 34 8.78 6.45 10.42
N GLN A 35 9.39 7.51 10.95
CA GLN A 35 8.67 8.53 11.73
C GLN A 35 7.56 9.19 10.89
N GLN A 36 7.84 9.55 9.64
CA GLN A 36 6.82 10.13 8.75
C GLN A 36 5.66 9.16 8.51
N PHE A 37 5.96 7.85 8.39
CA PHE A 37 4.91 6.84 8.30
C PHE A 37 4.10 6.77 9.59
N ASP A 38 4.74 6.75 10.77
CA ASP A 38 4.04 6.63 12.05
C ASP A 38 3.08 7.82 12.25
N GLU A 39 3.54 9.05 12.01
CA GLU A 39 2.72 10.28 12.10
C GLU A 39 1.52 10.25 11.14
N TRP A 40 1.70 9.73 9.92
CA TRP A 40 0.61 9.58 8.96
C TRP A 40 -0.35 8.45 9.36
N TRP A 41 0.19 7.33 9.85
CA TRP A 41 -0.60 6.14 10.20
C TRP A 41 -1.51 6.36 11.39
N GLU A 42 -1.10 7.16 12.38
CA GLU A 42 -1.94 7.50 13.54
C GLU A 42 -3.29 8.13 13.15
N VAL A 43 -3.31 8.90 12.05
CA VAL A 43 -4.54 9.51 11.51
C VAL A 43 -5.30 8.49 10.66
N GLU A 44 -4.60 7.74 9.82
CA GLU A 44 -5.20 6.83 8.85
C GLU A 44 -5.78 5.55 9.46
N GLU A 45 -5.18 5.05 10.54
CA GLU A 45 -5.64 3.87 11.25
C GLU A 45 -7.08 4.04 11.75
N GLN A 46 -7.44 5.26 12.15
CA GLN A 46 -8.79 5.60 12.64
C GLN A 46 -9.86 5.50 11.55
N ASN A 47 -9.47 5.67 10.28
CA ASN A 47 -10.40 5.56 9.15
C ASN A 47 -10.73 4.09 8.83
N GLY A 48 -9.86 3.14 9.21
CA GLY A 48 -10.08 1.70 9.02
C GLY A 48 -10.13 1.24 7.55
N TRP A 49 -9.71 2.08 6.60
CA TRP A 49 -9.79 1.78 5.17
C TRP A 49 -8.60 0.96 4.65
N ARG A 50 -7.50 0.91 5.41
CA ARG A 50 -6.26 0.25 5.01
C ARG A 50 -5.79 -0.68 6.11
N GLN A 51 -5.20 -1.79 5.70
CA GLN A 51 -4.47 -2.71 6.55
C GLN A 51 -3.03 -2.75 6.07
N VAL A 52 -2.07 -2.67 7.01
CA VAL A 52 -0.66 -2.84 6.66
C VAL A 52 -0.37 -4.31 6.41
N VAL A 53 0.25 -4.59 5.26
CA VAL A 53 0.71 -5.94 4.87
C VAL A 53 2.17 -6.13 5.26
N GLU A 54 3.05 -5.19 4.90
CA GLU A 54 4.49 -5.26 5.17
C GLU A 54 5.07 -3.83 5.29
N LYS A 55 6.01 -3.60 6.20
CA LYS A 55 6.63 -2.27 6.46
C LYS A 55 8.14 -2.32 6.26
N GLY A 56 8.74 -1.20 5.84
CA GLY A 56 10.19 -1.06 5.72
C GLY A 56 10.81 -1.93 4.62
N VAL A 57 10.06 -2.21 3.55
CA VAL A 57 10.49 -3.10 2.48
C VAL A 57 11.25 -2.34 1.38
N SER A 58 12.05 -3.07 0.60
CA SER A 58 12.63 -2.53 -0.63
C SER A 58 11.53 -2.25 -1.65
N ARG A 59 11.81 -1.33 -2.59
CA ARG A 59 10.88 -1.04 -3.71
C ARG A 59 10.58 -2.28 -4.54
N GLU A 60 11.59 -3.12 -4.78
CA GLU A 60 11.44 -4.36 -5.54
C GLU A 60 10.49 -5.33 -4.83
N ARG A 61 10.65 -5.51 -3.50
CA ARG A 61 9.73 -6.31 -2.69
C ARG A 61 8.31 -5.76 -2.71
N ALA A 62 8.15 -4.44 -2.60
CA ALA A 62 6.84 -3.79 -2.68
C ALA A 62 6.16 -4.03 -4.04
N ASN A 63 6.91 -3.93 -5.15
CA ASN A 63 6.40 -4.20 -6.49
C ASN A 63 5.96 -5.67 -6.64
N ILE A 64 6.74 -6.62 -6.13
CA ILE A 64 6.38 -8.05 -6.15
C ILE A 64 5.06 -8.26 -5.40
N LEU A 65 4.89 -7.67 -4.22
CA LEU A 65 3.69 -7.80 -3.41
C LEU A 65 2.44 -7.19 -4.08
N CYS A 66 2.59 -6.10 -4.83
CA CYS A 66 1.50 -5.50 -5.60
C CYS A 66 1.19 -6.26 -6.90
N SER A 67 2.01 -7.25 -7.29
CA SER A 67 1.89 -7.97 -8.56
C SER A 67 1.59 -9.47 -8.37
N THR A 68 1.23 -9.90 -7.17
CA THR A 68 0.80 -11.30 -6.96
C THR A 68 -0.52 -11.56 -7.69
N PRO A 69 -0.84 -12.82 -8.02
CA PRO A 69 -2.13 -13.16 -8.64
C PRO A 69 -3.32 -12.60 -7.85
N GLU A 70 -3.27 -12.64 -6.52
CA GLU A 70 -4.32 -12.11 -5.64
C GLU A 70 -4.45 -10.58 -5.75
N ALA A 71 -3.33 -9.86 -5.80
CA ALA A 71 -3.32 -8.41 -5.97
C ALA A 71 -3.90 -8.00 -7.33
N ILE A 72 -3.53 -8.73 -8.39
CA ILE A 72 -4.03 -8.52 -9.75
C ILE A 72 -5.54 -8.79 -9.83
N LEU A 73 -6.01 -9.89 -9.24
CA LEU A 73 -7.44 -10.22 -9.20
C LEU A 73 -8.26 -9.16 -8.46
N ALA A 74 -7.81 -8.73 -7.27
CA ALA A 74 -8.50 -7.67 -6.53
C ALA A 74 -8.55 -6.34 -7.32
N GLN A 75 -7.52 -6.05 -8.10
CA GLN A 75 -7.49 -4.87 -8.96
C GLN A 75 -8.39 -5.02 -10.19
N ALA A 76 -8.46 -6.21 -10.79
CA ALA A 76 -9.37 -6.51 -11.89
C ALA A 76 -10.84 -6.42 -11.45
N ASP A 77 -11.19 -7.02 -10.31
CA ASP A 77 -12.54 -6.96 -9.73
C ASP A 77 -12.99 -5.52 -9.49
N ALA A 78 -12.09 -4.69 -8.95
CA ALA A 78 -12.33 -3.26 -8.77
C ALA A 78 -12.63 -2.55 -10.10
N ILE A 79 -11.88 -2.85 -11.16
CA ILE A 79 -12.08 -2.26 -12.50
C ILE A 79 -13.42 -2.72 -13.10
N PHE A 80 -13.71 -4.03 -13.09
CA PHE A 80 -14.95 -4.57 -13.64
C PHE A 80 -16.19 -4.01 -12.93
N SER A 81 -16.13 -3.88 -11.60
CA SER A 81 -17.24 -3.31 -10.83
C SER A 81 -17.50 -1.83 -11.17
N VAL A 82 -16.51 -1.07 -11.65
CA VAL A 82 -16.70 0.33 -12.09
C VAL A 82 -17.45 0.34 -13.43
N PHE A 83 -17.08 -0.56 -14.34
CA PHE A 83 -17.72 -0.66 -15.65
C PHE A 83 -19.18 -1.11 -15.58
N GLU A 84 -19.54 -2.04 -14.69
CA GLU A 84 -20.94 -2.51 -14.56
C GLU A 84 -21.89 -1.47 -13.95
N ARG A 85 -21.38 -0.39 -13.35
CA ARG A 85 -22.20 0.70 -12.78
C ARG A 85 -22.36 1.91 -13.72
N SER A 86 -21.77 1.88 -14.92
CA SER A 86 -21.80 2.94 -15.93
C SER A 86 -22.80 2.63 -17.03
#